data_AF-A5L351-F1
#
_entry.id   AF-A5L351-F1
#
_cell.length_a   1.000
_cell.length_b   1.000
_cell.length_c   1.000
_cell.angle_alpha   90.00
_cell.angle_beta   90.00
_cell.angle_gamma   90.00
#
_symmetry.space_group_name_H-M   'P 1'
#
loop_
_entity.id
_entity.type
_entity.pdbx_description
1 polymer ?
#
loop_
_entity_poly.entity_id
_entity_poly.type
_entity_poly.pdbx_seq_one_letter_code
_entity_poly.pdbx_strand_id
1 'polypeptide(L)'
;KFDGVKEMRSLLISDEFASLKKAIDRFMLVLSTLHKIDPLSFSEATQVKGRKRVYFADNEATLLANGNTTKPKAIPQSPFWVITNNNTSRKRQMVEQLMSRMNFQAELIEKVTGSI
;
A
#
# COMPACT_ATOMS: atom_id res chain seq x y z
N LYS A 1 -9.20 -11.24 18.09
CA LYS A 1 -9.51 -10.22 17.05
C LYS A 1 -8.22 -9.46 16.78
N PHE A 2 -7.69 -9.49 15.57
CA PHE A 2 -6.45 -8.79 15.24
C PHE A 2 -6.71 -7.28 15.30
N ASP A 3 -5.89 -6.52 16.04
CA ASP A 3 -6.06 -5.07 16.18
C ASP A 3 -5.21 -4.36 15.13
N GLY A 4 -5.82 -4.10 13.97
CA GLY A 4 -5.14 -3.43 12.85
C GLY A 4 -4.69 -2.01 13.18
N VAL A 5 -5.42 -1.29 14.05
CA VAL A 5 -5.04 0.07 14.47
C VAL A 5 -3.77 0.02 15.30
N LYS A 6 -3.69 -0.92 16.25
CA LYS A 6 -2.47 -1.13 17.03
C LYS A 6 -1.29 -1.52 16.16
N GLU A 7 -1.48 -2.45 15.21
CA GLU A 7 -0.40 -2.91 14.32
C GLU A 7 0.15 -1.76 13.46
N MET A 8 -0.71 -0.94 12.85
CA MET A 8 -0.26 0.22 12.07
C MET A 8 0.45 1.26 12.94
N ARG A 9 0.00 1.51 14.18
CA ARG A 9 0.70 2.40 15.10
C ARG A 9 2.07 1.85 15.49
N SER A 10 2.16 0.56 15.78
CA SER A 10 3.41 -0.13 16.07
C SER A 10 4.39 -0.08 14.90
N LEU A 11 3.90 -0.23 13.66
CA LEU A 11 4.72 -0.05 12.46
C LEU A 11 5.33 1.35 12.38
N LEU A 12 4.54 2.40 12.61
CA LEU A 12 5.02 3.79 12.46
C LEU A 12 6.12 4.18 13.45
N ILE A 13 6.23 3.47 14.58
CA ILE A 13 7.26 3.72 15.61
C ILE A 13 8.36 2.65 15.61
N SER A 14 8.37 1.71 14.65
CA SER A 14 9.36 0.65 14.61
C SER A 14 10.71 1.15 14.07
N ASP A 15 11.81 0.57 14.57
CA ASP A 15 13.15 0.86 14.07
C ASP A 15 13.31 0.50 12.59
N GLU A 16 12.66 -0.59 12.16
CA GLU A 16 12.61 -1.00 10.75
C GLU A 16 12.05 0.14 9.90
N PHE A 17 10.87 0.67 10.23
CA PHE A 17 10.23 1.72 9.47
C PHE A 17 11.05 3.03 9.51
N ALA A 18 11.59 3.38 10.68
CA ALA A 18 12.43 4.56 10.86
C ALA A 18 13.74 4.50 10.06
N SER A 19 14.29 3.31 9.84
CA SER A 19 15.53 3.10 9.08
C SER A 19 15.36 3.32 7.56
N LEU A 20 14.12 3.26 7.05
CA LEU A 20 13.81 3.37 5.63
C LEU A 20 13.91 4.82 5.14
N LYS A 21 14.95 5.12 4.35
CA LYS A 21 15.20 6.48 3.84
C LYS A 21 14.31 6.86 2.65
N LYS A 22 13.92 5.91 1.80
CA LYS A 22 13.19 6.20 0.56
C LYS A 22 11.68 6.01 0.75
N ALA A 23 10.90 6.92 0.17
CA ALA A 23 9.44 6.84 0.19
C ALA A 23 8.89 5.55 -0.43
N ILE A 24 9.58 4.99 -1.44
CA ILE A 24 9.18 3.69 -2.02
C ILE A 24 9.30 2.56 -1.00
N ASP A 25 10.33 2.54 -0.17
CA ASP A 25 10.55 1.45 0.77
C ASP A 25 9.50 1.51 1.89
N ARG A 26 9.22 2.71 2.43
CA ARG A 26 8.13 2.93 3.40
C ARG A 26 6.75 2.56 2.83
N PHE A 27 6.49 2.93 1.59
CA PHE A 27 5.27 2.55 0.87
C PHE A 27 5.12 1.02 0.77
N MET A 28 6.17 0.30 0.37
CA MET A 28 6.10 -1.16 0.25
C MET A 28 5.88 -1.84 1.61
N LEU A 29 6.51 -1.32 2.67
CA LEU A 29 6.33 -1.86 4.02
C LEU A 29 4.90 -1.63 4.54
N VAL A 30 4.34 -0.42 4.35
CA VAL A 30 2.93 -0.14 4.67
C VAL A 30 1.98 -1.11 3.96
N LEU A 31 2.18 -1.34 2.66
CA LEU A 31 1.32 -2.26 1.89
C LEU A 31 1.42 -3.70 2.40
N SER A 32 2.63 -4.17 2.70
CA SER A 32 2.86 -5.49 3.29
C SER A 32 2.14 -5.63 4.64
N THR A 33 2.26 -4.63 5.52
CA THR A 33 1.59 -4.63 6.82
C THR A 33 0.07 -4.58 6.69
N LEU A 34 -0.49 -3.77 5.78
CA LEU A 34 -1.93 -3.74 5.53
C LEU A 34 -2.46 -5.10 5.06
N HIS A 35 -1.76 -5.76 4.14
CA HIS A 35 -2.14 -7.11 3.71
C HIS A 35 -2.05 -8.12 4.88
N LYS A 36 -1.03 -8.04 5.73
CA LYS A 36 -0.89 -8.89 6.92
C LYS A 36 -2.04 -8.71 7.91
N ILE A 37 -2.51 -7.48 8.11
CA ILE A 37 -3.61 -7.14 9.03
C ILE A 37 -4.91 -7.83 8.61
N ASP A 38 -5.29 -7.69 7.35
CA ASP A 38 -6.51 -8.27 6.80
C ASP A 38 -6.34 -8.53 5.29
N PRO A 39 -5.92 -9.75 4.90
CA PRO A 39 -5.72 -10.10 3.49
C PRO A 39 -6.99 -9.99 2.64
N LEU A 40 -8.16 -10.27 3.24
CA LEU A 40 -9.44 -10.24 2.54
C LEU A 40 -9.84 -8.80 2.25
N SER A 41 -9.85 -7.95 3.27
CA SER A 41 -10.18 -6.53 3.11
C SER A 41 -9.15 -5.82 2.22
N PHE A 42 -7.87 -6.17 2.30
CA PHE A 42 -6.84 -5.67 1.39
C PHE A 42 -7.17 -6.06 -0.06
N SER A 43 -7.46 -7.34 -0.32
CA SER A 43 -7.83 -7.83 -1.65
C SER A 43 -9.02 -7.05 -2.22
N GLU A 44 -10.11 -6.91 -1.46
CA GLU A 44 -11.28 -6.12 -1.85
C GLU A 44 -10.92 -4.65 -2.14
N ALA A 45 -10.12 -4.03 -1.26
CA ALA A 45 -9.71 -2.64 -1.39
C ALA A 45 -8.83 -2.38 -2.62
N THR A 46 -8.04 -3.37 -3.06
CA THR A 46 -7.18 -3.29 -4.26
C THR A 46 -7.93 -3.44 -5.58
N GLN A 47 -9.14 -4.03 -5.58
CA GLN A 47 -9.89 -4.26 -6.82
C GLN A 47 -10.41 -2.97 -7.47
N VAL A 48 -10.43 -1.85 -6.74
CA VAL A 48 -10.94 -0.59 -7.29
C VAL A 48 -9.89 0.09 -8.17
N LYS A 49 -10.15 0.05 -9.47
CA LYS A 49 -9.34 0.69 -10.50
C LYS A 49 -9.60 2.20 -10.53
N GLY A 50 -8.55 2.99 -10.65
CA GLY A 50 -8.69 4.39 -11.08
C GLY A 50 -9.15 4.45 -12.54
N ARG A 51 -9.64 5.62 -13.00
CA ARG A 51 -10.24 5.82 -14.34
C ARG A 51 -9.37 5.38 -15.55
N LYS A 52 -8.05 5.26 -15.39
CA LYS A 52 -7.11 4.94 -16.49
C LYS A 52 -6.01 3.92 -16.17
N ARG A 53 -5.78 3.55 -14.91
CA ARG A 53 -4.64 2.70 -14.53
C ARG A 53 -5.00 1.73 -13.41
N VAL A 54 -4.59 0.49 -13.61
CA VAL A 54 -4.58 -0.57 -12.60
C VAL A 54 -3.36 -0.34 -11.71
N TYR A 55 -3.56 -0.15 -10.40
CA TYR A 55 -2.46 0.08 -9.46
C TYR A 55 -1.93 -1.21 -8.84
N PHE A 56 -2.83 -2.14 -8.57
CA PHE A 56 -2.56 -3.43 -7.96
C PHE A 56 -3.07 -4.57 -8.84
N ALA A 57 -2.36 -5.68 -8.83
CA ALA A 57 -2.79 -6.92 -9.47
C ALA A 57 -2.17 -8.11 -8.72
N ASP A 58 -2.67 -9.31 -8.94
CA ASP A 58 -2.09 -10.56 -8.44
C ASP A 58 -0.89 -11.07 -9.28
N ASN A 59 -0.59 -10.39 -10.39
CA ASN A 59 0.54 -10.71 -11.25
C ASN A 59 1.15 -9.46 -11.91
N GLU A 60 2.44 -9.53 -12.23
CA GLU A 60 3.19 -8.46 -12.88
C GLU A 60 2.65 -8.11 -14.28
N ALA A 61 2.30 -9.12 -15.07
CA ALA A 61 1.89 -8.98 -16.47
C ALA A 61 0.66 -8.07 -16.62
N THR A 62 -0.29 -8.16 -15.69
CA THR A 62 -1.49 -7.32 -15.66
C THR A 62 -1.14 -5.83 -15.53
N LEU A 63 -0.12 -5.49 -14.74
CA LEU A 63 0.31 -4.10 -14.56
C LEU A 63 1.09 -3.58 -15.76
N LEU A 64 1.92 -4.43 -16.38
CA LEU A 64 2.67 -4.09 -17.60
C LEU A 64 1.73 -3.86 -18.79
N ALA A 65 0.70 -4.70 -18.95
CA ALA A 65 -0.31 -4.55 -20.00
C ALA A 65 -1.09 -3.23 -19.92
N ASN A 66 -1.21 -2.66 -18.71
CA ASN A 66 -1.87 -1.36 -18.47
C ASN A 66 -0.90 -0.17 -18.49
N GLY A 67 0.38 -0.40 -18.78
CA GLY A 67 1.37 0.65 -19.00
C GLY A 67 2.82 0.16 -18.94
N ASN A 68 3.55 0.29 -20.05
CA ASN A 68 4.94 -0.16 -20.19
C ASN A 68 5.95 0.58 -19.29
N THR A 69 5.57 1.73 -18.71
CA THR A 69 6.44 2.53 -17.84
C THR A 69 6.09 2.40 -16.36
N THR A 70 5.27 1.42 -15.95
CA THR A 70 4.73 1.33 -14.58
C THR A 70 5.73 0.85 -13.53
N LYS A 71 6.82 0.17 -13.94
CA LYS A 71 7.82 -0.49 -13.07
C LYS A 71 7.17 -1.24 -11.90
N PRO A 72 6.43 -2.33 -12.16
CA PRO A 72 5.80 -3.10 -11.10
C PRO A 72 6.80 -3.64 -10.08
N LYS A 73 6.35 -3.84 -8.84
CA LYS A 73 7.08 -4.59 -7.82
C LYS A 73 6.13 -5.48 -7.05
N ALA A 74 6.56 -6.69 -6.72
CA ALA A 74 5.86 -7.56 -5.78
C ALA A 74 5.85 -6.93 -4.39
N ILE A 75 4.70 -6.95 -3.73
CA ILE A 75 4.56 -6.53 -2.34
C ILE A 75 5.00 -7.70 -1.46
N PRO A 76 6.03 -7.53 -0.60
CA PRO A 76 6.51 -8.61 0.27
C PRO A 76 5.38 -9.25 1.08
N GLN A 77 5.46 -10.57 1.29
CA GLN A 77 4.48 -11.32 2.10
C GLN A 77 3.02 -11.19 1.61
N SER A 78 2.82 -10.96 0.32
CA SER A 78 1.50 -10.92 -0.30
C SER A 78 1.55 -11.48 -1.73
N PRO A 79 0.42 -11.91 -2.29
CA PRO A 79 0.33 -12.30 -3.70
C PRO A 79 0.24 -11.09 -4.65
N PHE A 80 0.26 -9.85 -4.13
CA PHE A 80 -0.01 -8.65 -4.92
C PHE A 80 1.26 -8.00 -5.45
N TRP A 81 1.08 -7.33 -6.59
CA TRP A 81 2.02 -6.45 -7.23
C TRP A 81 1.48 -5.03 -7.23
N VAL A 82 2.37 -4.03 -7.24
CA VAL A 82 2.01 -2.62 -7.30
C VAL A 82 2.89 -1.85 -8.29
N ILE A 83 2.32 -0.85 -8.96
CA ILE A 83 3.09 0.06 -9.81
C ILE A 83 3.95 1.01 -8.95
N THR A 84 5.23 1.21 -9.32
CA THR A 84 6.14 2.02 -8.50
C THR A 84 6.68 3.28 -9.18
N ASN A 85 6.53 3.39 -10.51
CA ASN A 85 6.91 4.58 -11.26
C ASN A 85 5.89 5.72 -11.11
N ASN A 86 5.82 6.29 -9.91
CA ASN A 86 4.96 7.41 -9.56
C ASN A 86 5.61 8.26 -8.47
N ASN A 87 5.16 9.50 -8.30
CA ASN A 87 5.68 10.40 -7.27
C ASN A 87 5.12 10.06 -5.87
N THR A 88 5.70 10.63 -4.82
CA THR A 88 5.30 10.38 -3.42
C THR A 88 3.85 10.73 -3.16
N SER A 89 3.34 11.84 -3.72
CA SER A 89 1.92 12.22 -3.61
C SER A 89 0.99 11.11 -4.10
N ARG A 90 1.33 10.47 -5.22
CA ARG A 90 0.54 9.35 -5.75
C ARG A 90 0.62 8.11 -4.84
N LYS A 91 1.78 7.79 -4.25
CA LYS A 91 1.91 6.69 -3.28
C LYS A 91 0.99 6.91 -2.07
N ARG A 92 0.99 8.13 -1.53
CA ARG A 92 0.11 8.54 -0.42
C ARG A 92 -1.35 8.36 -0.79
N GLN A 93 -1.78 8.83 -1.96
CA GLN A 93 -3.15 8.64 -2.44
C GLN A 93 -3.55 7.17 -2.58
N MET A 94 -2.65 6.30 -3.04
CA MET A 94 -2.92 4.86 -3.11
C MET A 94 -3.16 4.27 -1.72
N VAL A 95 -2.31 4.61 -0.75
CA VAL A 95 -2.45 4.13 0.64
C VAL A 95 -3.71 4.70 1.30
N GLU A 96 -4.01 5.98 1.12
CA GLU A 96 -5.22 6.62 1.64
C GLU A 96 -6.49 5.90 1.16
N GLN A 97 -6.61 5.66 -0.16
CA GLN A 97 -7.76 4.97 -0.73
C GLN A 97 -7.88 3.52 -0.24
N LEU A 98 -6.74 2.83 -0.11
CA LEU A 98 -6.69 1.46 0.35
C LEU A 98 -7.14 1.37 1.82
N MET A 99 -6.53 2.16 2.70
CA MET A 99 -6.85 2.18 4.14
C MET A 99 -8.28 2.64 4.41
N SER A 100 -8.79 3.61 3.65
CA SER A 100 -10.18 4.06 3.77
C SER A 100 -11.17 2.93 3.49
N ARG A 101 -10.91 2.10 2.47
CA ARG A 101 -11.75 0.93 2.15
C ARG A 101 -11.61 -0.21 3.15
N MET A 102 -10.44 -0.31 3.77
CA MET A 102 -10.20 -1.20 4.91
C MET A 102 -10.77 -0.64 6.22
N ASN A 103 -11.59 0.42 6.16
CA ASN A 103 -12.28 1.04 7.29
C ASN A 103 -11.36 1.58 8.40
N PHE A 104 -10.13 1.98 8.07
CA PHE A 104 -9.28 2.71 9.00
C PHE A 104 -9.78 4.15 9.21
N GLN A 105 -9.56 4.67 10.42
CA GLN A 105 -9.95 6.03 10.80
C GLN A 105 -9.08 7.08 10.09
N ALA A 106 -9.70 8.19 9.67
CA ALA A 106 -9.02 9.26 8.92
C ALA A 106 -7.75 9.80 9.61
N GLU A 107 -7.78 9.95 10.95
CA GLU A 107 -6.61 10.40 11.72
C GLU A 107 -5.40 9.45 11.57
N LEU A 108 -5.63 8.14 11.57
CA LEU A 108 -4.55 7.17 11.37
C LEU A 108 -4.07 7.17 9.92
N ILE A 109 -4.99 7.31 8.96
CA ILE A 109 -4.66 7.40 7.53
C ILE A 109 -3.75 8.61 7.26
N GLU A 110 -4.05 9.76 7.86
CA GLU A 110 -3.23 10.96 7.73
C GLU A 110 -1.81 10.74 8.26
N LYS A 111 -1.67 10.10 9.42
CA LYS A 111 -0.35 9.78 10.01
C LYS A 111 0.44 8.80 9.13
N VAL A 112 -0.20 7.75 8.63
CA VAL A 112 0.46 6.76 7.77
C VAL A 112 0.84 7.36 6.42
N THR A 113 -0.03 8.15 5.80
CA THR A 113 0.29 8.77 4.51
C THR A 113 1.34 9.87 4.65
N GLY A 114 1.33 10.63 5.74
CA GLY A 114 2.34 11.64 6.05
C GLY A 114 3.75 11.05 6.26
N SER A 115 3.86 9.80 6.71
CA SER A 115 5.14 9.14 6.95
C SER A 115 5.77 8.52 5.70
N ILE A 116 5.04 8.41 4.59
CA ILE A 116 5.56 7.94 3.27
C ILE A 116 6.26 9.07 2.54
#